data_AF-A0A2H9NBH7-F1
#
_entry.id   AF-A0A2H9NBH7-F1
#
_cell.length_a   1.000
_cell.length_b   1.000
_cell.length_c   1.000
_cell.angle_alpha   90.00
_cell.angle_beta   90.00
_cell.angle_gamma   90.00
#
_symmetry.space_group_name_H-M   'P 1'
#
loop_
_entity.id
_entity.type
_entity.pdbx_description
1 polymer ?
#
loop_
_entity_poly.entity_id
_entity_poly.type
_entity_poly.pdbx_seq_one_letter_code
_entity_poly.pdbx_strand_id
1 'polypeptide(L)'
;EDYIENELLNFEQKKEEIKELDLIFYVFKPEFHVGSVLSTIASFKHSHKTVVLFSKKNAQTTTINFRRQDKKYDMGLLAAKSTEGLQNAGGGGHVPAAGGHIQTSDLNALKGKIINELKKMMKK
;
A
#
# COMPACT_ATOMS: atom_id res chain seq x y z
N GLU A 1 1.48 -10.38 22.03
CA GLU A 1 0.95 -10.49 20.64
C GLU A 1 0.02 -9.32 20.28
N ASP A 2 -0.39 -8.53 21.28
CA ASP A 2 -1.46 -7.55 21.22
C ASP A 2 -1.28 -6.42 20.19
N TYR A 3 -0.04 -6.01 19.88
CA TYR A 3 0.20 -4.87 18.98
C TYR A 3 -0.27 -5.14 17.54
N ILE A 4 0.05 -6.31 16.98
CA ILE A 4 -0.33 -6.65 15.60
C ILE A 4 -1.85 -6.80 15.51
N GLU A 5 -2.48 -7.41 16.51
CA GLU A 5 -3.93 -7.59 16.56
C GLU A 5 -4.66 -6.24 16.66
N ASN A 6 -4.19 -5.36 17.56
CA ASN A 6 -4.73 -4.00 17.69
C ASN A 6 -4.58 -3.21 16.38
N GLU A 7 -3.44 -3.33 15.69
CA GLU A 7 -3.25 -2.67 14.39
C GLU A 7 -4.11 -3.28 13.29
N LEU A 8 -4.41 -4.59 13.32
CA LEU A 8 -5.37 -5.21 12.41
C LEU A 8 -6.80 -4.72 12.67
N LEU A 9 -7.19 -4.52 13.93
CA LEU A 9 -8.48 -3.92 14.29
C LEU A 9 -8.54 -2.46 13.80
N ASN A 10 -7.48 -1.68 14.01
CA ASN A 10 -7.36 -0.33 13.49
C ASN A 10 -7.44 -0.29 11.97
N PHE A 11 -6.80 -1.23 11.28
CA PHE A 11 -6.89 -1.37 9.83
C PHE A 11 -8.34 -1.55 9.38
N GLU A 12 -9.08 -2.49 9.97
CA GLU A 12 -10.47 -2.75 9.56
C GLU A 12 -11.39 -1.54 9.79
N GLN A 13 -11.15 -0.76 10.86
CA GLN A 13 -11.97 0.40 11.20
C GLN A 13 -11.63 1.65 10.39
N LYS A 14 -10.34 1.87 10.09
CA LYS A 14 -9.82 3.15 9.55
C LYS A 14 -9.36 3.06 8.10
N LYS A 15 -9.42 1.87 7.48
CA LYS A 15 -9.08 1.71 6.07
C LYS A 15 -9.98 2.59 5.20
N GLU A 16 -9.37 3.17 4.18
CA GLU A 16 -10.06 3.87 3.10
C GLU A 16 -10.21 2.88 1.95
N GLU A 17 -11.44 2.51 1.62
CA GLU A 17 -11.74 1.55 0.56
C GLU A 17 -12.33 2.24 -0.67
N ILE A 18 -11.75 1.97 -1.84
CA ILE A 18 -12.22 2.42 -3.15
C ILE A 18 -12.71 1.19 -3.89
N LYS A 19 -14.01 0.92 -3.78
CA LYS A 19 -14.65 -0.32 -4.22
C LYS A 19 -14.52 -0.55 -5.72
N GLU A 20 -14.58 0.51 -6.51
CA GLU A 20 -14.55 0.47 -7.97
C GLU A 20 -13.19 -0.03 -8.52
N LEU A 21 -12.15 -0.01 -7.70
CA LEU A 21 -10.77 -0.39 -8.08
C LEU A 21 -10.25 -1.61 -7.32
N ASP A 22 -11.09 -2.27 -6.52
CA ASP A 22 -10.67 -3.29 -5.56
C ASP A 22 -9.50 -2.79 -4.69
N LEU A 23 -9.52 -1.54 -4.20
CA LEU A 23 -8.36 -0.88 -3.60
C LEU A 23 -8.63 -0.51 -2.14
N ILE A 24 -7.65 -0.81 -1.28
CA ILE A 24 -7.66 -0.41 0.13
C ILE A 24 -6.39 0.38 0.43
N PHE A 25 -6.56 1.57 1.01
CA PHE A 25 -5.52 2.35 1.63
C PHE A 25 -5.60 2.27 3.15
N TYR A 26 -4.44 2.16 3.79
CA TYR A 26 -4.33 2.31 5.23
C TYR A 26 -3.07 3.09 5.59
N VAL A 27 -3.25 4.19 6.34
CA VAL A 27 -2.15 5.05 6.77
C VAL A 27 -2.02 4.96 8.27
N PHE A 28 -0.82 4.67 8.76
CA PHE A 28 -0.56 4.53 10.18
C PHE A 28 0.86 4.93 10.55
N LYS A 29 1.08 5.18 11.84
CA LYS A 29 2.39 5.49 12.41
C LYS A 29 2.81 4.30 13.27
N PRO A 30 3.57 3.35 12.73
CA PRO A 30 3.97 2.18 13.50
C PRO A 30 4.94 2.55 14.62
N GLU A 31 4.80 1.88 15.76
CA GLU A 31 5.81 1.87 16.84
C GLU A 31 6.94 0.87 16.52
N PHE A 32 6.61 -0.21 15.79
CA PHE A 32 7.53 -1.31 15.44
C PHE A 32 7.55 -1.57 13.92
N HIS A 33 8.57 -2.28 13.42
CA HIS A 33 8.67 -2.62 12.00
C HIS A 33 7.70 -3.74 11.55
N VAL A 34 6.39 -3.47 11.61
CA VAL A 34 5.33 -4.47 11.35
C VAL A 34 4.58 -4.31 10.03
N GLY A 35 4.88 -3.28 9.22
CA GLY A 35 4.11 -2.97 8.01
C GLY A 35 4.02 -4.12 7.00
N SER A 36 5.10 -4.90 6.83
CA SER A 36 5.09 -6.07 5.93
C SER A 36 4.21 -7.20 6.48
N VAL A 37 4.27 -7.47 7.80
CA VAL A 37 3.44 -8.50 8.45
C VAL A 37 1.96 -8.11 8.38
N LEU A 38 1.63 -6.88 8.76
CA LEU A 38 0.26 -6.36 8.71
C LEU A 38 -0.31 -6.38 7.28
N SER A 39 0.44 -5.88 6.30
CA SER A 39 -0.03 -5.87 4.90
C SER A 39 -0.27 -7.28 4.37
N THR A 40 0.57 -8.23 4.75
CA THR A 40 0.43 -9.64 4.36
C THR A 40 -0.84 -10.24 4.96
N ILE A 41 -1.03 -10.15 6.29
CA ILE A 41 -2.23 -10.68 6.97
C ILE A 41 -3.50 -10.02 6.42
N ALA A 42 -3.51 -8.69 6.30
CA ALA A 42 -4.64 -7.94 5.75
C ALA A 42 -4.98 -8.39 4.31
N SER A 43 -3.96 -8.57 3.47
CA SER A 43 -4.17 -8.97 2.08
C SER A 43 -4.69 -10.40 1.92
N PHE A 44 -4.41 -11.32 2.84
CA PHE A 44 -5.03 -12.65 2.81
C PHE A 44 -6.53 -12.60 3.13
N LYS A 45 -6.95 -11.71 4.04
CA LYS A 45 -8.38 -11.46 4.34
C LYS A 45 -9.09 -10.76 3.17
N HIS A 46 -8.37 -9.93 2.43
CA HIS A 46 -8.88 -9.15 1.29
C HIS A 46 -8.21 -9.61 -0.02
N SER A 47 -8.21 -10.92 -0.31
CA SER A 47 -7.38 -11.57 -1.33
C SER A 47 -7.57 -11.06 -2.77
N HIS A 48 -8.76 -10.58 -3.09
CA HIS A 48 -9.14 -10.02 -4.40
C HIS A 48 -8.89 -8.50 -4.50
N LYS A 49 -8.38 -7.88 -3.43
CA LYS A 49 -8.14 -6.44 -3.35
C LYS A 49 -6.65 -6.13 -3.35
N THR A 50 -6.31 -5.00 -3.95
CA THR A 50 -5.03 -4.32 -3.80
C THR A 50 -5.01 -3.63 -2.45
N VAL A 51 -4.19 -4.13 -1.52
CA VAL A 51 -4.00 -3.56 -0.18
C VAL A 51 -2.71 -2.75 -0.18
N VAL A 52 -2.79 -1.46 0.14
CA VAL A 52 -1.64 -0.56 0.21
C VAL A 52 -1.56 0.09 1.59
N LEU A 53 -0.48 -0.26 2.32
CA LEU A 53 -0.21 0.28 3.66
C LEU A 53 0.87 1.35 3.58
N PHE A 54 0.60 2.51 4.16
CA PHE A 54 1.53 3.62 4.34
C PHE A 54 1.98 3.67 5.80
N SER A 55 3.23 3.30 6.03
CA SER A 55 3.89 3.35 7.34
C SER A 55 4.70 4.64 7.46
N LYS A 56 4.19 5.63 8.20
CA LYS A 56 4.88 6.87 8.50
C LYS A 56 5.94 6.62 9.59
N LYS A 57 7.16 6.24 9.19
CA LYS A 57 8.27 5.98 10.14
C LYS A 57 8.66 7.24 10.91
N ASN A 58 8.67 8.38 10.23
CA ASN A 58 8.95 9.68 10.81
C ASN A 58 8.22 10.79 10.03
N ALA A 59 8.48 12.06 10.39
CA ALA A 59 7.85 13.20 9.72
C ALA A 59 8.24 13.34 8.24
N GLN A 60 9.41 12.82 7.83
CA GLN A 60 9.97 13.04 6.49
C GLN A 60 9.68 11.88 5.53
N THR A 61 9.63 10.65 6.00
CA THR A 61 9.64 9.45 5.16
C THR A 61 8.47 8.51 5.47
N THR A 62 7.89 7.97 4.41
CA THR A 62 6.83 6.97 4.47
C THR A 62 7.25 5.74 3.69
N THR A 63 7.20 4.56 4.33
CA THR A 63 7.37 3.27 3.66
C THR A 63 6.01 2.76 3.20
N ILE A 64 5.95 2.20 2.01
CA ILE A 64 4.72 1.66 1.43
C ILE A 64 4.85 0.16 1.23
N ASN A 65 3.78 -0.57 1.53
CA ASN A 65 3.67 -2.00 1.26
C ASN A 65 2.46 -2.23 0.36
N PHE A 66 2.68 -2.79 -0.83
CA PHE A 66 1.64 -3.14 -1.79
C PHE A 66 1.45 -4.65 -1.76
N ARG A 67 0.19 -5.11 -1.68
CA ARG A 67 -0.14 -6.54 -1.64
C ARG A 67 -1.40 -6.80 -2.46
N ARG A 68 -1.40 -7.90 -3.23
CA ARG A 68 -2.58 -8.43 -3.92
C ARG A 68 -2.42 -9.93 -4.14
N GLN A 69 -3.21 -10.74 -3.43
CA GLN A 69 -2.96 -12.18 -3.34
C GLN A 69 -3.44 -12.96 -4.58
N ASP A 70 -4.50 -12.51 -5.23
CA ASP A 70 -4.99 -13.11 -6.49
C ASP A 70 -4.07 -12.88 -7.71
N LYS A 71 -3.01 -12.05 -7.56
CA LYS A 71 -2.06 -11.67 -8.62
C LYS A 71 -2.71 -11.04 -9.87
N LYS A 72 -3.95 -10.55 -9.79
CA LYS A 72 -4.65 -9.94 -10.93
C LYS A 72 -3.94 -8.69 -11.46
N TYR A 73 -3.23 -7.96 -10.60
CA TYR A 73 -2.35 -6.87 -11.01
C TYR A 73 -0.94 -7.07 -10.47
N ASP A 74 0.07 -6.61 -11.22
CA ASP A 74 1.46 -6.64 -10.80
C ASP A 74 1.76 -5.49 -9.82
N MET A 75 1.97 -5.85 -8.55
CA MET A 75 2.29 -4.90 -7.49
C MET A 75 3.66 -4.25 -7.67
N GLY A 76 4.64 -4.95 -8.25
CA GLY A 76 5.96 -4.41 -8.55
C GLY A 76 5.87 -3.29 -9.58
N LEU A 77 5.12 -3.54 -10.67
CA LEU A 77 4.85 -2.53 -11.68
C LEU A 77 4.04 -1.35 -11.13
N LEU A 78 3.01 -1.62 -10.31
CA LEU A 78 2.21 -0.58 -9.67
C LEU A 78 3.08 0.33 -8.78
N ALA A 79 3.95 -0.26 -7.95
CA ALA A 79 4.85 0.48 -7.08
C ALA A 79 5.86 1.33 -7.88
N ALA A 80 6.47 0.75 -8.92
CA ALA A 80 7.41 1.46 -9.78
C ALA A 80 6.75 2.64 -10.50
N LYS A 81 5.59 2.42 -11.12
CA LYS A 81 4.87 3.46 -11.88
C LYS A 81 4.24 4.53 -11.01
N SER A 82 3.74 4.17 -9.83
CA SER A 82 3.14 5.16 -8.93
C SER A 82 4.18 6.05 -8.22
N THR A 83 5.42 5.59 -8.06
CA THR A 83 6.52 6.38 -7.49
C THR A 83 7.31 7.19 -8.54
N GLU A 84 7.11 6.90 -9.83
CA GLU A 84 7.80 7.56 -10.93
C GLU A 84 7.59 9.09 -10.90
N GLY A 85 8.71 9.83 -10.94
CA GLY A 85 8.74 11.29 -10.93
C GLY A 85 8.55 11.95 -9.55
N LEU A 86 8.41 11.17 -8.47
CA LEU A 86 8.48 11.71 -7.10
C LEU A 86 9.95 11.83 -6.65
N GLN A 87 10.28 12.90 -5.94
CA GLN A 87 11.66 13.14 -5.50
C GLN A 87 12.02 12.24 -4.31
N ASN A 88 13.19 11.59 -4.35
CA ASN A 88 13.66 10.66 -3.30
C ASN A 88 12.65 9.54 -3.02
N ALA A 89 12.02 9.05 -4.08
CA ALA A 89 11.04 7.98 -4.03
C ALA A 89 11.48 6.81 -4.88
N GLY A 90 10.97 5.62 -4.55
CA GLY A 90 11.16 4.44 -5.36
C GLY A 90 10.26 3.30 -4.89
N GLY A 91 9.91 2.42 -5.82
CA GLY A 91 9.06 1.27 -5.56
C GLY A 91 9.34 0.13 -6.52
N GLY A 92 9.12 -1.10 -6.06
CA GLY A 92 9.34 -2.30 -6.83
C GLY A 92 9.11 -3.57 -6.02
N GLY A 93 9.14 -4.71 -6.70
CA GLY A 93 8.93 -6.01 -6.07
C GLY A 93 8.40 -7.05 -7.04
N HIS A 94 7.62 -7.98 -6.53
CA HIS A 94 7.03 -9.09 -7.28
C HIS A 94 5.54 -8.87 -7.53
N VAL A 95 4.98 -9.65 -8.45
CA VAL A 95 3.55 -9.61 -8.83
C VAL A 95 2.60 -9.54 -7.63
N PRO A 96 2.68 -10.40 -6.59
CA PRO A 96 1.75 -10.34 -5.45
C PRO A 96 2.13 -9.29 -4.39
N ALA A 97 3.37 -8.81 -4.39
CA ALA A 97 3.94 -8.08 -3.26
C ALA A 97 5.07 -7.14 -3.69
N ALA A 98 4.91 -5.86 -3.37
CA ALA A 98 5.94 -4.85 -3.60
C ALA A 98 6.13 -3.93 -2.38
N GLY A 99 7.27 -3.25 -2.37
CA GLY A 99 7.60 -2.22 -1.40
C GLY A 99 7.85 -0.89 -2.09
N GLY A 100 7.85 0.18 -1.32
CA GLY A 100 8.29 1.48 -1.79
C GLY A 100 8.57 2.45 -0.66
N HIS A 101 9.11 3.61 -1.02
CA HIS A 101 9.32 4.74 -0.14
C HIS A 101 9.03 6.05 -0.86
N ILE A 102 8.55 7.04 -0.11
CA ILE A 102 8.34 8.42 -0.54
C ILE A 102 8.67 9.39 0.59
N GLN A 103 8.75 10.67 0.25
CA GLN A 103 8.60 11.73 1.24
C GLN A 103 7.16 11.77 1.76
N THR A 104 6.97 12.00 3.05
CA THR A 104 5.64 12.01 3.69
C THR A 104 4.72 13.08 3.12
N SER A 105 5.27 14.19 2.61
CA SER A 105 4.54 15.25 1.90
C SER A 105 3.87 14.74 0.62
N ASP A 106 4.42 13.73 -0.03
CA ASP A 106 3.94 13.20 -1.31
C ASP A 106 2.82 12.16 -1.16
N LEU A 107 2.37 11.87 0.07
CA LEU A 107 1.42 10.79 0.34
C LEU A 107 0.13 10.93 -0.49
N ASN A 108 -0.44 12.13 -0.55
CA ASN A 108 -1.67 12.38 -1.31
C ASN A 108 -1.42 12.28 -2.83
N ALA A 109 -0.28 12.78 -3.31
CA ALA A 109 0.12 12.65 -4.71
C ALA A 109 0.30 11.19 -5.10
N LEU A 110 0.94 10.39 -4.24
CA LEU A 110 1.12 8.95 -4.45
C LEU A 110 -0.22 8.20 -4.51
N LYS A 111 -1.17 8.48 -3.58
CA LYS A 111 -2.52 7.88 -3.64
C LYS A 111 -3.20 8.14 -5.00
N GLY A 112 -3.14 9.38 -5.48
CA GLY A 112 -3.67 9.75 -6.80
C GLY A 112 -2.98 9.00 -7.95
N LYS A 113 -1.66 8.87 -7.91
CA LYS A 113 -0.90 8.08 -8.89
C LYS A 113 -1.27 6.61 -8.86
N ILE A 114 -1.41 5.99 -7.68
CA ILE A 114 -1.85 4.59 -7.52
C ILE A 114 -3.23 4.37 -8.16
N ILE A 115 -4.20 5.25 -7.86
CA ILE A 115 -5.54 5.21 -8.43
C ILE A 115 -5.49 5.26 -9.96
N ASN A 116 -4.69 6.18 -10.51
CA ASN A 116 -4.56 6.35 -11.95
C ASN A 116 -3.91 5.14 -12.63
N GLU A 117 -2.86 4.56 -12.03
CA GLU A 117 -2.21 3.37 -12.57
C GLU A 117 -3.11 2.13 -12.50
N LEU A 118 -3.87 1.93 -11.41
CA LEU A 118 -4.86 0.84 -11.34
C LEU A 118 -5.97 0.99 -12.39
N LYS A 119 -6.47 2.22 -12.60
CA LYS A 119 -7.44 2.50 -13.69
C LYS A 119 -6.88 2.15 -15.06
N LYS A 120 -5.58 2.36 -15.31
CA LYS A 120 -4.92 1.96 -16.56
C LYS A 120 -4.80 0.45 -16.67
N MET A 121 -4.44 -0.24 -15.59
CA MET A 121 -4.33 -1.70 -15.55
C MET A 121 -5.68 -2.40 -15.79
N MET A 122 -6.78 -1.81 -15.32
CA MET A 122 -8.14 -2.34 -15.55
C MET A 122 -8.63 -2.25 -17.00
N LYS A 123 -8.11 -1.30 -17.78
CA LYS A 123 -8.51 -1.07 -19.17
C LYS A 123 -7.72 -1.93 -20.18
N LYS A 124 -6.67 -2.60 -19.71
CA LYS A 124 -5.86 -3.53 -20.51
C LYS A 124 -6.45 -4.93 -20.40
#